data_AF-A0A2T3ZRC2-F1
#
_entry.id   AF-A0A2T3ZRC2-F1
#
_cell.length_a   1.000
_cell.length_b   1.000
_cell.length_c   1.000
_cell.angle_alpha   90.00
_cell.angle_beta   90.00
_cell.angle_gamma   90.00
#
_symmetry.space_group_name_H-M   'P 1'
#
loop_
_entity.id
_entity.type
_entity.pdbx_description
1 polymer ?
#
loop_
_entity_poly.entity_id
_entity_poly.type
_entity_poly.pdbx_seq_one_letter_code
_entity_poly.pdbx_strand_id
1 'polypeptide(L)'
;MSSLFIENRTALVFGASGITGWAILREAIKYPTTTAFRRVIGLINRPLDRAVSFLPDDSRLVLAYDIDLTRSIDEVVAKLVDIEGIRDVTEVYFTGMAKVF
;
A
#
# COMPACT_ATOMS: atom_id res chain seq x y z
N MET A 1 0.87 -23.31 15.11
CA MET A 1 1.64 -22.06 15.37
C MET A 1 1.81 -21.16 14.14
N SER A 2 1.23 -21.50 12.99
CA SER A 2 1.34 -20.74 11.72
C SER A 2 0.18 -19.79 11.42
N SER A 3 -1.00 -19.95 12.03
CA SER A 3 -2.16 -19.07 11.74
C SER A 3 -2.00 -17.67 12.32
N LEU A 4 -1.42 -17.53 13.52
CA LEU A 4 -1.21 -16.22 14.16
C LEU A 4 -0.32 -15.26 13.33
N PHE A 5 0.64 -15.80 12.57
CA PHE A 5 1.51 -15.01 11.70
C PHE A 5 0.86 -14.62 10.36
N ILE A 6 -0.22 -15.29 9.96
CA ILE A 6 -1.00 -14.92 8.78
C ILE A 6 -1.99 -13.80 9.16
N GLU A 7 -2.54 -13.85 10.38
CA GLU A 7 -3.60 -12.93 10.83
C GLU A 7 -3.16 -11.48 11.02
N ASN A 8 -1.86 -11.19 11.17
CA ASN A 8 -1.39 -9.84 11.51
C ASN A 8 -0.60 -9.10 10.42
N ARG A 9 -0.62 -9.58 9.17
CA ARG A 9 0.16 -9.00 8.07
C ARG A 9 -0.42 -7.69 7.56
N THR A 10 0.46 -6.72 7.33
CA THR A 10 0.12 -5.42 6.72
C THR A 10 0.99 -5.19 5.49
N ALA A 11 0.34 -5.07 4.33
CA ALA A 11 1.01 -4.75 3.08
C ALA A 11 1.11 -3.22 2.89
N LEU A 12 2.28 -2.75 2.44
CA LEU A 12 2.49 -1.39 1.96
C LEU A 12 2.83 -1.41 0.47
N VAL A 13 2.07 -0.70 -0.34
CA VAL A 13 2.25 -0.64 -1.80
C VAL A 13 2.62 0.77 -2.22
N PHE A 14 3.86 0.95 -2.68
CA PHE A 14 4.31 2.20 -3.28
C PHE A 14 3.81 2.34 -4.71
N GLY A 15 3.37 3.54 -5.10
CA GLY A 15 2.88 3.79 -6.46
C GLY A 15 1.53 3.10 -6.73
N ALA A 16 0.66 3.08 -5.73
CA ALA A 16 -0.61 2.36 -5.73
C ALA A 16 -1.60 2.77 -6.84
N SER A 17 -1.46 3.95 -7.43
CA SER A 17 -2.28 4.42 -8.56
C SER A 17 -1.71 4.07 -9.94
N GLY A 18 -0.50 3.53 -10.02
CA GLY A 18 0.06 2.99 -11.26
C GLY A 18 -0.53 1.62 -11.60
N ILE A 19 -0.40 1.19 -12.86
CA ILE A 19 -1.00 -0.09 -13.34
C ILE A 19 -0.61 -1.27 -12.43
N THR A 20 0.68 -1.40 -12.13
CA THR A 20 1.17 -2.52 -11.30
C THR A 20 0.80 -2.36 -9.83
N GLY A 21 0.97 -1.17 -9.25
CA GLY A 21 0.59 -0.90 -7.86
C GLY A 21 -0.90 -1.10 -7.61
N TRP A 22 -1.74 -0.71 -8.56
CA TRP A 22 -3.19 -0.94 -8.52
C TRP A 22 -3.53 -2.42 -8.54
N ALA A 23 -2.90 -3.20 -9.43
CA ALA A 23 -3.09 -4.65 -9.47
C ALA A 23 -2.66 -5.32 -8.16
N ILE A 24 -1.54 -4.88 -7.57
CA ILE A 24 -1.06 -5.38 -6.28
C ILE A 24 -2.07 -5.05 -5.17
N LEU A 25 -2.58 -3.82 -5.08
CA LEU A 25 -3.62 -3.47 -4.11
C LEU A 25 -4.85 -4.39 -4.23
N ARG A 26 -5.35 -4.55 -5.46
CA ARG A 26 -6.54 -5.38 -5.73
C ARG A 26 -6.32 -6.83 -5.31
N GLU A 27 -5.16 -7.40 -5.62
CA GLU A 27 -4.85 -8.79 -5.31
C GLU A 27 -4.47 -9.01 -3.85
N ALA A 28 -3.79 -8.06 -3.18
CA ALA A 28 -3.50 -8.16 -1.74
C ALA A 28 -4.77 -8.26 -0.88
N ILE A 29 -5.90 -7.77 -1.38
CA ILE A 29 -7.20 -7.90 -0.73
C ILE A 29 -7.82 -9.30 -0.88
N LYS A 30 -7.44 -10.06 -1.92
CA LYS A 30 -8.15 -11.28 -2.37
C LYS A 30 -7.30 -12.56 -2.36
N TYR A 31 -6.00 -12.45 -2.61
CA TYR A 31 -5.08 -13.56 -2.84
C TYR A 31 -4.02 -13.67 -1.73
N PRO A 32 -3.58 -14.90 -1.37
CA PRO A 32 -4.18 -16.20 -1.73
C PRO A 32 -5.52 -16.47 -1.04
N THR A 33 -5.83 -15.70 0.00
CA THR A 33 -7.12 -15.69 0.69
C THR A 33 -7.48 -14.27 1.08
N THR A 34 -8.76 -14.00 1.35
CA THR A 34 -9.21 -12.71 1.90
C THR A 34 -8.72 -12.44 3.32
N THR A 35 -7.99 -13.36 3.94
CA THR A 35 -7.40 -13.20 5.28
C THR A 35 -5.88 -13.08 5.25
N ALA A 36 -5.26 -13.07 4.06
CA ALA A 36 -3.81 -13.02 3.92
C ALA A 36 -3.20 -11.72 4.48
N PHE A 37 -3.94 -10.62 4.42
CA PHE A 37 -3.58 -9.34 5.02
C PHE A 37 -4.75 -8.80 5.83
N ARG A 38 -4.47 -8.32 7.05
CA ARG A 38 -5.45 -7.57 7.85
C ARG A 38 -5.58 -6.12 7.41
N ARG A 39 -4.56 -5.58 6.74
CA ARG A 39 -4.52 -4.21 6.23
C ARG A 39 -3.66 -4.14 4.97
N VAL A 40 -4.10 -3.32 4.02
CA VAL A 40 -3.37 -3.01 2.80
C VAL A 40 -3.32 -1.49 2.66
N ILE A 41 -2.11 -0.93 2.64
CA ILE A 41 -1.86 0.51 2.57
C ILE A 41 -1.31 0.84 1.18
N GLY A 42 -2.03 1.67 0.43
CA GLY A 42 -1.59 2.19 -0.86
C GLY A 42 -1.05 3.61 -0.74
N LEU A 43 0.20 3.84 -1.13
CA LEU A 43 0.81 5.17 -1.19
C LEU A 43 0.65 5.76 -2.59
N ILE A 44 0.04 6.94 -2.63
CA ILE A 44 -0.35 7.62 -3.86
C ILE A 44 0.22 9.04 -3.82
N ASN A 45 0.95 9.44 -4.86
CA ASN A 45 1.49 10.80 -4.96
C ASN A 45 0.37 11.81 -5.29
N ARG A 46 -0.40 11.57 -6.36
CA ARG A 46 -1.48 12.46 -6.80
C ARG A 46 -2.85 11.89 -6.44
N PRO A 47 -3.78 12.67 -5.85
CA PRO A 47 -5.11 12.18 -5.49
C PRO A 47 -5.77 11.36 -6.60
N LEU A 48 -6.37 10.24 -6.20
CA LEU A 48 -7.09 9.31 -7.06
C LEU A 48 -8.59 9.44 -6.76
N ASP A 49 -9.40 9.62 -7.79
CA ASP A 49 -10.85 9.53 -7.63
C ASP A 49 -11.25 8.06 -7.41
N ARG A 50 -11.76 7.79 -6.20
CA ARG A 50 -12.21 6.45 -5.78
C ARG A 50 -13.29 5.90 -6.71
N ALA A 51 -14.21 6.74 -7.21
CA ALA A 51 -15.34 6.30 -8.03
C ALA A 51 -14.91 5.69 -9.37
N VAL A 52 -13.77 6.13 -9.90
CA VAL A 52 -13.21 5.65 -11.18
C VAL A 52 -11.95 4.80 -11.00
N SER A 53 -11.56 4.53 -9.75
CA SER A 53 -10.38 3.75 -9.43
C SER A 53 -10.56 2.25 -9.63
N PHE A 54 -11.81 1.75 -9.63
CA PHE A 54 -12.14 0.31 -9.65
C PHE A 54 -11.44 -0.50 -8.53
N LEU A 55 -10.95 0.16 -7.47
CA LEU A 55 -10.45 -0.52 -6.29
C LEU A 55 -11.62 -1.12 -5.50
N PRO A 56 -11.41 -2.27 -4.82
CA PRO A 56 -12.45 -2.86 -3.99
C PRO A 56 -12.84 -1.94 -2.84
N ASP A 57 -14.14 -1.89 -2.54
CA ASP A 57 -14.64 -1.29 -1.31
C ASP A 57 -14.42 -2.29 -0.16
N ASP A 58 -13.29 -2.13 0.55
CA ASP A 58 -12.86 -3.02 1.62
C ASP A 58 -12.31 -2.19 2.79
N SER A 59 -12.77 -2.45 4.00
CA SER A 59 -12.38 -1.71 5.21
C SER A 59 -10.90 -1.85 5.56
N ARG A 60 -10.22 -2.84 5.01
CA ARG A 60 -8.77 -3.07 5.21
C ARG A 60 -7.92 -2.21 4.28
N LEU A 61 -8.51 -1.59 3.25
CA LEU A 61 -7.80 -0.80 2.25
C LEU A 61 -7.67 0.68 2.68
N VAL A 62 -6.46 1.06 3.07
CA VAL A 62 -6.08 2.43 3.40
C VAL A 62 -5.37 3.05 2.19
N LEU A 63 -5.80 4.23 1.75
CA LEU A 63 -5.10 5.00 0.71
C LEU A 63 -4.54 6.27 1.33
N ALA A 64 -3.22 6.44 1.28
CA ALA A 64 -2.54 7.65 1.71
C ALA A 64 -2.12 8.46 0.48
N TYR A 65 -2.53 9.72 0.44
CA TYR A 65 -2.29 10.63 -0.68
C TYR A 65 -1.12 11.59 -0.39
N ASP A 66 -0.69 12.32 -1.42
CA ASP A 66 0.38 13.32 -1.36
C ASP A 66 1.74 12.74 -0.91
N ILE A 67 1.97 11.44 -1.15
CA ILE A 67 3.24 10.78 -0.83
C ILE A 67 4.17 10.82 -2.06
N ASP A 68 5.01 11.85 -2.11
CA ASP A 68 6.03 12.03 -3.15
C ASP A 68 7.37 11.41 -2.70
N LEU A 69 7.66 10.21 -3.20
CA LEU A 69 8.88 9.45 -2.88
C LEU A 69 10.16 10.05 -3.47
N THR A 70 10.06 11.11 -4.28
CA THR A 70 11.22 11.81 -4.86
C THR A 70 11.76 12.91 -3.95
N ARG A 71 11.05 13.19 -2.85
CA ARG A 71 11.45 14.15 -1.81
C ARG A 71 12.54 13.58 -0.91
N SER A 72 13.04 14.41 -0.01
CA SER A 72 14.02 13.95 0.98
C SER A 72 13.44 12.85 1.87
N ILE A 73 14.32 12.01 2.43
CA ILE A 73 13.92 10.93 3.34
C ILE A 73 13.11 11.48 4.52
N ASP A 74 13.55 12.59 5.11
CA ASP A 74 12.88 13.20 6.27
C ASP A 74 11.46 13.68 5.92
N GLU A 75 11.28 14.31 4.76
CA GLU A 75 9.96 14.73 4.28
C GLU A 75 9.02 13.54 4.03
N VAL A 76 9.54 12.45 3.45
CA VAL A 76 8.76 11.24 3.21
C VAL A 76 8.38 10.59 4.53
N VAL A 77 9.33 10.40 5.44
CA VAL A 77 9.10 9.80 6.76
C VAL A 77 8.08 10.61 7.56
N ALA A 78 8.18 11.94 7.55
CA ALA A 78 7.23 12.83 8.22
C ALA A 78 5.78 12.66 7.72
N LYS A 79 5.57 12.29 6.45
CA LYS A 79 4.24 11.96 5.94
C LYS A 79 3.78 10.55 6.29
N LEU A 80 4.71 9.60 6.36
CA LEU A 80 4.36 8.20 6.61
C LEU A 80 3.91 7.97 8.06
N VAL A 81 4.46 8.69 9.04
CA VAL A 81 4.18 8.48 10.46
C VAL A 81 2.71 8.65 10.86
N ASP A 82 1.95 9.44 10.10
CA ASP A 82 0.53 9.71 10.35
C ASP A 82 -0.40 8.67 9.73
N ILE A 83 0.12 7.74 8.92
CA ILE A 83 -0.69 6.72 8.25
C ILE A 83 -1.08 5.63 9.25
N GLU A 84 -2.38 5.38 9.37
CA GLU A 84 -2.91 4.33 10.24
C GLU A 84 -2.32 2.96 9.89
N GLY A 85 -1.73 2.30 10.88
CA GLY A 85 -1.13 0.97 10.71
C GLY A 85 0.23 0.96 10.03
N ILE A 86 0.86 2.11 9.77
CA ILE A 86 2.20 2.15 9.14
C ILE A 86 3.28 1.42 9.95
N ARG A 87 3.19 1.47 11.29
CA ARG A 87 4.13 0.79 12.21
C ARG A 87 3.97 -0.74 12.18
N ASP A 88 2.88 -1.22 11.59
CA ASP A 88 2.56 -2.63 11.51
C ASP A 88 2.97 -3.26 10.17
N VAL A 89 3.57 -2.48 9.26
CA VAL A 89 3.96 -2.95 7.92
C VAL A 89 4.95 -4.10 8.03
N THR A 90 4.57 -5.23 7.46
CA THR A 90 5.37 -6.45 7.41
C THR A 90 5.88 -6.75 6.00
N GLU A 91 5.16 -6.31 4.97
CA GLU A 91 5.52 -6.52 3.57
C GLU A 91 5.45 -5.22 2.78
N VAL A 92 6.51 -4.97 2.01
CA VAL A 92 6.62 -3.79 1.14
C VAL A 92 6.65 -4.24 -0.31
N TYR A 93 5.74 -3.68 -1.11
CA TYR A 93 5.71 -3.83 -2.56
C TYR A 93 6.11 -2.51 -3.19
N PHE A 94 7.21 -2.53 -3.94
CA PHE A 94 7.68 -1.40 -4.72
C PHE A 94 7.89 -1.84 -6.16
N THR A 95 7.15 -1.21 -7.08
CA THR A 95 7.30 -1.45 -8.51
C THR A 95 7.70 -0.15 -9.17
N GLY A 96 8.98 -0.03 -9.46
CA GLY A 96 9.55 1.14 -10.11
C GLY A 96 10.62 0.70 -11.10
N MET A 97 10.83 1.50 -12.13
CA MET A 97 12.03 1.41 -12.94
C MET A 97 13.12 2.16 -12.17
N ALA A 98 14.15 1.46 -11.69
CA ALA A 98 15.39 2.15 -11.38
C ALA A 98 15.91 2.71 -12.71
N LYS A 99 16.11 4.03 -12.80
CA LYS A 99 17.04 4.55 -13.80
C LYS A 99 18.40 4.03 -13.37
N VAL A 100 18.78 2.87 -13.91
CA VAL A 100 20.16 2.47 -13.92
C VAL A 100 20.81 3.40 -14.95
N PHE A 101 21.68 4.28 -14.44
CA PHE A 101 22.44 5.32 -15.13
C PHE A 101 21.72 6.66 -15.38
#